data_AF-A0A496X1Q7-F1
#
_entry.id   AF-A0A496X1Q7-F1
#
_cell.length_a   1.000
_cell.length_b   1.000
_cell.length_c   1.000
_cell.angle_alpha   90.00
_cell.angle_beta   90.00
_cell.angle_gamma   90.00
#
_symmetry.space_group_name_H-M   'P 1'
#
loop_
_entity.id
_entity.type
_entity.pdbx_description
1 polymer ?
#
loop_
_entity_poly.entity_id
_entity_poly.type
_entity_poly.pdbx_seq_one_letter_code
_entity_poly.pdbx_strand_id
1 'polypeptide(L)' 'LKGKAHQLIDELEAKSEPLTVPEEQAPVRIAHRYLAARAYQLDYPRALAQGLPVGTGMIESAHKQVIQKRLKGPGMA' A
#
# COMPACT_ATOMS: atom_id res chain seq x y z
N LEU A 1 -0.53 20.96 0.08
CA LEU A 1 0.01 20.40 -1.19
C LEU A 1 -0.66 19.05 -1.38
N LYS A 2 -1.56 18.89 -2.36
CA LYS A 2 -2.07 17.55 -2.71
C LYS A 2 -0.87 16.73 -3.21
N GLY A 3 -0.41 15.78 -2.40
CA GLY A 3 0.71 14.90 -2.78
C GLY A 3 0.32 13.93 -3.90
N LYS A 4 1.30 13.23 -4.48
CA LYS A 4 1.10 12.26 -5.58
C LYS A 4 0.03 11.20 -5.28
N ALA A 5 -0.17 10.85 -4.01
CA ALA A 5 -1.21 9.91 -3.59
C ALA A 5 -2.63 10.38 -3.94
N HIS A 6 -2.93 11.68 -3.80
CA HIS A 6 -4.25 12.21 -4.13
C HIS A 6 -4.47 12.21 -5.65
N GLN A 7 -3.44 12.53 -6.44
CA GLN A 7 -3.51 12.46 -7.90
C GLN A 7 -3.80 11.05 -8.40
N LEU A 8 -3.15 10.04 -7.79
CA LEU A 8 -3.41 8.64 -8.11
C LEU A 8 -4.84 8.23 -7.74
N ILE A 9 -5.33 8.62 -6.56
CA ILE A 9 -6.71 8.31 -6.14
C ILE A 9 -7.72 8.90 -7.12
N ASP A 10 -7.56 10.19 -7.46
CA ASP A 10 -8.41 10.89 -8.43
C ASP A 10 -8.36 10.18 -9.82
N GLU A 11 -7.18 9.71 -10.24
CA GLU A 11 -7.01 8.98 -11.51
C GLU A 11 -7.67 7.59 -11.49
N LEU A 12 -7.57 6.86 -10.37
CA LEU A 12 -8.23 5.57 -10.20
C LEU A 12 -9.75 5.71 -10.15
N GLU A 13 -10.27 6.78 -9.56
CA GLU A 13 -11.70 7.09 -9.59
C GLU A 13 -12.18 7.30 -11.02
N ALA A 14 -11.48 8.16 -11.78
CA ALA A 14 -11.84 8.50 -13.15
C ALA A 14 -11.80 7.28 -14.10
N LYS A 15 -10.96 6.29 -13.80
CA LYS A 15 -10.77 5.07 -14.61
C LYS A 15 -11.48 3.84 -14.03
N SER A 16 -12.27 4.01 -12.96
CA SER A 16 -12.96 2.90 -12.32
C SER A 16 -13.96 2.25 -13.26
N GLU A 17 -13.99 0.92 -13.26
CA GLU A 17 -14.93 0.16 -14.05
C GLU A 17 -16.38 0.44 -13.58
N PRO A 18 -17.39 0.41 -14.47
CA PRO A 18 -18.79 0.61 -14.10
C PRO A 18 -19.27 -0.40 -13.05
N LEU A 19 -20.28 -0.01 -12.25
CA LEU A 19 -20.86 -0.88 -11.22
C LEU A 19 -21.50 -2.17 -11.77
N THR A 20 -21.79 -2.21 -13.07
CA THR A 20 -22.29 -3.41 -13.76
C THR A 20 -21.23 -4.48 -13.95
N VAL A 21 -19.94 -4.12 -13.89
CA VAL A 21 -18.82 -5.07 -13.96
C VAL A 21 -18.69 -5.76 -12.60
N PRO A 22 -18.70 -7.11 -12.51
CA PRO A 22 -18.46 -7.84 -11.28
C PRO A 22 -17.17 -7.40 -10.58
N GLU A 23 -17.17 -7.37 -9.25
CA GLU A 23 -16.03 -6.87 -8.48
C GLU A 23 -14.73 -7.61 -8.80
N GLU A 24 -14.77 -8.93 -8.95
CA GLU A 24 -13.63 -9.78 -9.33
C GLU A 24 -12.94 -9.35 -10.64
N GLN A 25 -13.67 -8.63 -11.50
CA GLN A 25 -13.21 -8.13 -12.79
C GLN A 25 -13.04 -6.61 -12.81
N ALA A 26 -13.08 -5.95 -11.64
CA ALA A 26 -12.96 -4.50 -11.50
C ALA A 26 -11.76 -4.10 -10.60
N PRO A 27 -10.54 -4.45 -11.01
CA PRO A 27 -9.34 -4.19 -10.22
C PRO A 27 -9.12 -2.69 -9.94
N VAL A 28 -9.46 -1.79 -10.87
CA VAL A 28 -9.25 -0.35 -10.68
C VAL A 28 -10.21 0.18 -9.62
N ARG A 29 -11.48 -0.21 -9.66
CA ARG A 29 -12.46 0.16 -8.63
C ARG A 29 -12.11 -0.40 -7.25
N ILE A 30 -11.62 -1.65 -7.18
CA ILE A 30 -11.12 -2.24 -5.92
C ILE A 30 -9.95 -1.41 -5.38
N ALA A 31 -8.97 -1.09 -6.23
CA ALA A 31 -7.79 -0.32 -5.85
C ALA A 31 -8.18 1.08 -5.37
N HIS A 32 -9.07 1.77 -6.10
CA HIS A 32 -9.61 3.07 -5.71
C HIS A 32 -10.23 3.00 -4.32
N ARG A 33 -11.16 2.07 -4.09
CA ARG A 33 -11.83 1.89 -2.79
C ARG A 33 -10.83 1.64 -1.66
N TYR A 34 -9.83 0.80 -1.88
CA TYR A 34 -8.84 0.47 -0.86
C TYR A 34 -7.96 1.67 -0.48
N LEU A 35 -7.46 2.39 -1.49
CA LEU A 35 -6.53 3.50 -1.32
C LEU A 35 -7.22 4.78 -0.85
N ALA A 36 -8.40 5.10 -1.39
CA ALA A 36 -9.19 6.27 -0.97
C ALA A 36 -9.55 6.20 0.51
N ALA A 37 -9.99 5.02 0.99
CA ALA A 37 -10.28 4.80 2.41
C ALA A 37 -9.07 4.97 3.34
N ARG A 38 -7.84 4.98 2.79
CA ARG A 38 -6.58 5.09 3.51
C ARG A 38 -5.75 6.30 3.08
N ALA A 39 -6.35 7.28 2.40
CA ALA A 39 -5.64 8.43 1.87
C ALA A 39 -4.78 9.15 2.92
N TYR A 40 -5.26 9.23 4.17
CA TYR A 40 -4.52 9.82 5.29
C TYR A 40 -3.23 9.07 5.66
N GLN A 41 -3.12 7.78 5.35
CA GLN A 41 -1.92 6.96 5.57
C GLN A 41 -0.88 7.12 4.46
N LEU A 42 -1.24 7.78 3.35
CA LEU A 42 -0.39 7.94 2.17
C LEU A 42 0.29 9.32 2.11
N ASP A 43 0.31 10.06 3.21
CA ASP A 43 1.01 11.36 3.32
C ASP A 43 2.53 11.16 3.45
N TYR A 44 3.13 10.60 2.40
CA TYR A 44 4.58 10.39 2.29
C TYR A 44 5.39 11.68 2.42
N PRO A 45 4.99 12.84 1.84
CA PRO A 45 5.74 14.08 2.04
C PRO A 45 5.87 14.45 3.52
N ARG A 46 4.79 14.34 4.30
CA ARG A 46 4.84 14.62 5.73
C ARG A 46 5.66 13.60 6.50
N ALA A 47 5.52 12.31 6.18
CA ALA A 47 6.32 11.26 6.81
C ALA A 47 7.83 11.47 6.58
N LEU A 48 8.22 11.83 5.35
CA LEU A 48 9.61 12.16 5.02
C LEU A 48 10.09 13.42 5.76
N ALA A 49 9.27 14.48 5.81
CA ALA A 49 9.60 15.70 6.55
C ALA A 49 9.77 15.46 8.07
N GLN A 50 9.07 14.46 8.62
CA GLN A 50 9.21 14.02 10.01
C GLN A 50 10.35 13.02 10.23
N GLY A 51 11.10 12.64 9.19
CA GLY A 51 12.18 11.66 9.29
C GLY A 51 11.68 10.24 9.59
N LEU A 52 10.40 9.93 9.33
CA LEU A 52 9.86 8.60 9.55
C LEU A 52 10.41 7.61 8.51
N PRO A 53 10.68 6.35 8.90
CA PRO A 53 11.17 5.34 7.97
C PRO A 53 10.07 4.94 6.99
N VAL A 54 10.15 5.46 5.76
CA VAL A 54 9.27 5.08 4.63
C VAL A 54 10.01 4.10 3.74
N GLY A 55 9.47 2.89 3.55
CA GLY A 55 9.96 1.94 2.55
C GLY A 55 11.44 1.59 2.69
N THR A 56 11.92 1.35 3.92
CA THR A 56 13.32 0.99 4.13
C THR A 56 13.51 -0.52 4.00
N GLY A 57 14.48 -0.94 3.19
CA GLY A 57 14.87 -2.35 3.09
C GLY A 57 15.29 -2.96 4.44
N MET A 58 15.66 -2.11 5.41
CA MET A 58 15.92 -2.53 6.79
C MET A 58 14.65 -3.04 7.50
N ILE A 59 13.52 -2.33 7.38
CA ILE A 59 12.24 -2.76 7.97
C ILE A 59 11.72 -4.03 7.28
N GLU A 60 11.81 -4.09 5.95
CA GLU A 60 11.42 -5.28 5.18
C GLU A 60 12.31 -6.51 5.51
N SER A 61 13.62 -6.30 5.62
CA SER A 61 14.57 -7.34 6.02
C SER A 61 14.33 -7.80 7.46
N ALA A 62 14.06 -6.88 8.39
CA ALA A 62 13.75 -7.21 9.77
C ALA A 62 12.48 -8.07 9.87
N HIS A 63 11.41 -7.72 9.15
CA HIS A 63 10.20 -8.55 9.08
C HIS A 63 10.49 -9.94 8.54
N LYS A 64 11.28 -10.06 7.46
CA LYS A 64 11.72 -11.35 6.94
C LYS A 64 12.48 -12.15 8.01
N GLN A 65 13.46 -11.54 8.68
CA GLN A 65 14.28 -12.21 9.71
C GLN A 65 13.43 -12.68 10.90
N VAL A 66 12.49 -11.87 11.38
CA VAL A 66 11.58 -12.25 12.47
C VAL A 66 10.70 -13.43 12.06
N ILE A 67 10.13 -13.39 10.85
CA ILE A 67 9.31 -14.49 10.33
C ILE A 67 10.14 -15.76 10.17
N GLN A 68 11.33 -15.70 9.58
CA GLN A 68 12.22 -16.86 9.46
C GLN A 68 12.53 -17.44 10.84
N LYS A 69 12.95 -16.62 11.81
CA LYS A 69 13.28 -17.08 13.17
C LYS A 69 12.10 -17.69 13.93
N ARG A 70 10.87 -17.19 13.72
CA ARG A 70 9.68 -17.62 14.48
C ARG A 70 8.91 -18.75 13.83
N LEU A 71 8.85 -18.78 12.50
CA LEU A 71 8.02 -19.71 11.74
C LEU A 71 8.84 -20.82 11.07
N LYS A 72 10.13 -20.60 10.80
CA LYS A 72 11.04 -21.65 10.36
C LYS A 72 11.95 -22.03 11.52
N GLY A 73 11.50 -22.98 12.32
CA GLY A 73 12.34 -23.61 13.35
C GLY A 73 13.61 -24.24 12.75
N PRO A 74 14.59 -24.65 13.57
CA PRO A 74 15.81 -25.28 13.09
C PRO A 74 15.46 -26.59 12.36
N GLY A 75 15.61 -26.63 11.04
CA GLY A 75 15.37 -27.85 10.25
C GLY A 75 14.80 -27.67 8.83
N MET A 76 14.50 -26.45 8.35
CA MET A 76 14.19 -26.26 6.93
C MET A 76 15.37 -25.61 6.19
N ALA A 77 16.22 -26.48 5.65
CA ALA A 77 17.08 -26.16 4.50
C ALA A 77 16.23 -26.07 3.23
#